data_AF-A0A843C794-F1
#
_entry.id   AF-A0A843C794-F1
#
_cell.length_a   1.000
_cell.length_b   1.000
_cell.length_c   1.000
_cell.angle_alpha   90.00
_cell.angle_beta   90.00
_cell.angle_gamma   90.00
#
_symmetry.space_group_name_H-M   'P 1'
#
loop_
_entity.id
_entity.type
_entity.pdbx_description
1 polymer ?
#
loop_
_entity_poly.entity_id
_entity_poly.type
_entity_poly.pdbx_seq_one_letter_code
_entity_poly.pdbx_strand_id
1 'polypeptide(L)'
;MTIKPIKILDYSIFVLIIIFSILLLIDYEFLKISNHSQLENIKKITEIILWILVSLFILDLSLKYHEAENWRVFLKKNWFDIITLALIPIFSTLKILKMMIPLVKKLKILKMVTKIIYKSKKLTK
;
A
#
# COMPACT_ATOMS: atom_id res chain seq x y z
N MET A 1 -22.40 24.54 12.15
CA MET A 1 -21.29 24.14 11.26
C MET A 1 -20.89 22.72 11.64
N THR A 2 -21.62 21.71 11.17
CA THR A 2 -21.38 20.31 11.52
C THR A 2 -20.26 19.78 10.65
N ILE A 3 -19.04 19.82 11.16
CA ILE A 3 -17.89 19.18 10.53
C ILE A 3 -18.19 17.68 10.51
N LYS A 4 -18.57 17.14 9.34
CA LYS A 4 -18.88 15.72 9.16
C LYS A 4 -17.72 14.87 9.71
N PRO A 5 -17.94 14.02 10.73
CA PRO A 5 -16.88 13.23 11.38
C PRO A 5 -16.08 12.37 10.38
N ILE A 6 -16.73 11.99 9.29
CA ILE A 6 -16.15 11.25 8.16
C ILE A 6 -14.91 11.95 7.59
N LYS A 7 -14.93 13.28 7.46
CA LYS A 7 -13.78 14.03 6.90
C LYS A 7 -12.56 14.02 7.82
N ILE A 8 -12.77 14.00 9.13
CA ILE A 8 -11.68 13.92 10.11
C ILE A 8 -11.05 12.51 10.07
N LEU A 9 -11.89 11.49 9.88
CA LEU A 9 -11.47 10.09 9.87
C LEU A 9 -10.69 9.76 8.60
N ASP A 10 -11.16 10.24 7.44
CA ASP A 10 -10.44 10.14 6.17
C ASP A 10 -9.03 10.75 6.26
N TYR A 11 -8.90 11.92 6.91
CA TYR A 11 -7.61 12.58 7.11
C TYR A 11 -6.70 11.80 8.08
N SER A 12 -7.28 11.22 9.13
CA SER A 12 -6.56 10.37 10.09
C SER A 12 -6.01 9.12 9.41
N ILE A 13 -6.81 8.46 8.57
CA ILE A 13 -6.39 7.31 7.75
C ILE A 13 -5.25 7.72 6.81
N PHE A 14 -5.36 8.87 6.13
CA PHE A 14 -4.32 9.34 5.22
C PHE A 14 -2.99 9.57 5.94
N VAL A 15 -3.01 10.22 7.11
CA VAL A 15 -1.80 10.42 7.94
C VAL A 15 -1.23 9.09 8.39
N LEU A 16 -2.06 8.14 8.83
CA LEU A 16 -1.62 6.81 9.22
C LEU A 16 -0.97 6.04 8.06
N ILE A 17 -1.51 6.15 6.84
CA ILE A 17 -0.93 5.53 5.64
C ILE A 17 0.46 6.10 5.33
N ILE A 18 0.64 7.41 5.48
CA ILE A 18 1.95 8.06 5.28
C ILE A 18 2.95 7.52 6.32
N ILE A 19 2.57 7.50 7.60
CA ILE A 19 3.41 6.98 8.68
C ILE A 19 3.78 5.51 8.42
N PHE A 20 2.80 4.69 8.05
CA PHE A 20 3.00 3.28 7.73
C PHE A 20 3.94 3.10 6.52
N SER A 21 3.81 3.95 5.49
CA SER A 21 4.68 3.92 4.30
C SER A 21 6.13 4.27 4.63
N ILE A 22 6.35 5.26 5.51
CA ILE A 22 7.68 5.62 6.01
C ILE A 22 8.27 4.46 6.82
N LEU A 23 7.47 3.85 7.69
CA LEU A 23 7.91 2.71 8.51
C LEU A 23 8.29 1.50 7.65
N LEU A 24 7.52 1.21 6.60
CA LEU A 24 7.85 0.18 5.60
C LEU A 24 9.16 0.46 4.85
N LEU A 25 9.43 1.73 4.53
CA LEU A 25 10.67 2.13 3.86
C LEU A 25 11.89 1.92 4.77
N ILE A 26 11.75 2.29 6.04
CA ILE A 26 12.77 2.05 7.08
C ILE A 26 13.00 0.55 7.25
N ASP A 27 11.95 -0.27 7.37
CA ASP A 27 12.07 -1.72 7.49
C ASP A 27 12.80 -2.34 6.27
N TYR A 28 12.56 -1.81 5.06
CA TYR A 28 13.29 -2.24 3.86
C TYR A 28 14.79 -1.90 3.90
N GLU A 29 15.17 -0.71 4.39
CA GLU A 29 16.59 -0.34 4.54
C GLU A 29 17.27 -1.14 5.67
N PHE A 30 16.60 -1.35 6.81
CA PHE A 30 17.11 -2.14 7.92
C PHE A 30 17.19 -3.64 7.61
N LEU A 31 16.26 -4.18 6.81
CA LEU A 31 16.35 -5.56 6.28
C LEU A 31 17.62 -5.81 5.45
N LYS A 32 18.27 -4.74 4.96
CA LYS A 32 19.53 -4.80 4.22
C LYS A 32 20.76 -4.78 5.14
N ILE A 33 20.64 -4.33 6.38
CA ILE A 33 21.73 -4.14 7.34
C ILE A 33 21.47 -5.05 8.56
N SER A 34 22.03 -6.25 8.47
CA SER A 34 21.79 -7.40 9.33
C SER A 34 22.21 -7.21 10.79
N ASN A 35 21.27 -6.83 11.67
CA ASN A 35 21.33 -7.09 13.12
C ASN A 35 20.01 -7.76 13.56
N HIS A 36 20.08 -9.02 13.99
CA HIS A 36 18.92 -9.90 14.16
C HIS A 36 17.96 -9.48 15.29
N SER A 37 18.49 -8.94 16.39
CA SER A 37 17.71 -8.57 17.58
C SER A 37 16.89 -7.28 17.41
N GLN A 38 17.42 -6.29 16.69
CA GLN A 38 16.71 -5.04 16.42
C GLN A 38 15.62 -5.23 15.36
N LEU A 39 15.84 -6.14 14.39
CA LEU A 39 14.88 -6.47 13.35
C LEU A 39 13.59 -7.09 13.92
N GLU A 40 13.70 -7.95 14.95
CA GLU A 40 12.53 -8.60 15.53
C GLU A 40 11.62 -7.61 16.29
N ASN A 41 12.21 -6.65 16.99
CA ASN A 41 11.45 -5.59 17.67
C ASN A 41 10.75 -4.66 16.67
N ILE A 42 11.46 -4.22 15.63
CA ILE A 42 10.87 -3.38 14.57
C ILE A 42 9.72 -4.11 13.90
N LYS A 43 9.90 -5.39 13.58
CA LYS A 43 8.85 -6.21 12.96
C LYS A 43 7.60 -6.32 13.83
N LYS A 44 7.76 -6.55 15.14
CA LYS A 44 6.62 -6.58 16.09
C LYS A 44 5.90 -5.23 16.15
N ILE A 45 6.63 -4.12 16.20
CA ILE A 45 6.05 -2.76 16.22
C ILE A 45 5.28 -2.49 14.93
N THR A 46 5.86 -2.81 13.77
CA THR A 46 5.21 -2.66 12.46
C THR A 46 3.95 -3.50 12.37
N GLU A 47 3.95 -4.73 12.89
CA GLU A 47 2.79 -5.61 12.91
C GLU A 47 1.66 -5.06 13.79
N ILE A 48 1.98 -4.53 14.99
CA ILE A 48 0.99 -3.89 15.87
C ILE A 48 0.36 -2.68 15.18
N ILE A 49 1.18 -1.81 14.56
CA ILE A 49 0.70 -0.63 13.83
C ILE A 49 -0.20 -1.05 12.67
N LEU A 50 0.14 -2.12 11.96
CA LEU A 50 -0.65 -2.66 10.86
C LEU A 50 -2.02 -3.13 11.33
N TRP A 51 -2.10 -3.85 12.45
CA TRP A 51 -3.38 -4.28 13.03
C TRP A 51 -4.25 -3.10 13.50
N ILE A 52 -3.63 -2.06 14.06
CA ILE A 52 -4.33 -0.81 14.41
C ILE A 52 -4.90 -0.16 13.14
N LEU A 53 -4.12 -0.07 12.07
CA LEU A 53 -4.54 0.47 10.78
C LEU A 53 -5.73 -0.29 10.19
N VAL A 54 -5.67 -1.64 10.21
CA VAL A 54 -6.76 -2.52 9.75
C VAL A 54 -8.03 -2.26 10.55
N SER A 55 -7.93 -2.20 11.88
CA SER A 55 -9.07 -1.93 12.76
C SER A 55 -9.72 -0.57 12.44
N LEU A 56 -8.90 0.45 12.22
CA LEU A 56 -9.37 1.79 11.88
C LEU A 56 -10.11 1.82 10.53
N PHE A 57 -9.58 1.13 9.51
CA PHE A 57 -10.25 0.98 8.22
C PHE A 57 -11.57 0.23 8.32
N ILE A 58 -11.64 -0.82 9.15
CA ILE A 58 -12.89 -1.57 9.38
C ILE A 58 -13.94 -0.66 10.01
N LEU A 59 -13.57 0.13 11.03
CA LEU A 59 -14.47 1.08 11.67
C LEU A 59 -14.96 2.15 10.69
N ASP A 60 -14.07 2.71 9.88
CA ASP A 60 -14.42 3.70 8.87
C ASP A 60 -15.41 3.15 7.84
N LEU A 61 -15.10 1.98 7.27
CA LEU A 61 -15.98 1.30 6.32
C LEU A 61 -17.31 0.91 6.95
N SER A 62 -17.32 0.52 8.23
CA SER A 62 -18.54 0.21 8.96
C SER A 62 -19.43 1.44 9.14
N LEU A 63 -18.84 2.60 9.46
CA LEU A 63 -19.58 3.87 9.56
C LEU A 63 -20.11 4.31 8.19
N LYS A 64 -19.26 4.26 7.16
CA LYS A 64 -19.65 4.56 5.77
C LYS A 64 -20.72 3.60 5.25
N TYR A 65 -20.76 2.37 5.74
CA TYR A 65 -21.79 1.39 5.41
C TYR A 65 -23.12 1.72 6.10
N HIS A 66 -23.08 2.14 7.37
CA HIS A 66 -24.29 2.52 8.09
C HIS A 66 -24.97 3.75 7.48
N GLU A 67 -24.19 4.70 6.95
CA GLU A 67 -24.72 5.86 6.22
C GLU A 67 -25.15 5.54 4.77
N ALA A 68 -24.86 4.36 4.25
CA ALA A 68 -25.20 3.99 2.89
C ALA A 68 -26.60 3.37 2.81
N GLU A 69 -27.46 3.91 1.96
CA GLU A 69 -28.81 3.37 1.72
C GLU A 69 -28.81 1.93 1.17
N ASN A 70 -27.72 1.52 0.49
CA ASN A 70 -27.64 0.22 -0.19
C ASN A 70 -26.21 -0.31 -0.29
N TRP A 71 -26.03 -1.63 -0.11
CA TRP A 71 -24.74 -2.34 -0.24
C TRP A 71 -24.05 -2.08 -1.59
N ARG A 72 -24.82 -2.06 -2.69
CA ARG A 72 -24.28 -1.80 -4.03
C ARG A 72 -23.69 -0.39 -4.18
N VAL A 73 -24.32 0.61 -3.58
CA VAL A 73 -23.85 2.00 -3.64
C VAL A 73 -22.61 2.17 -2.76
N PHE A 74 -22.62 1.55 -1.57
CA PHE A 74 -21.46 1.49 -0.68
C PHE A 74 -20.23 0.88 -1.36
N LEU A 75 -20.37 -0.30 -1.96
CA LEU A 75 -19.27 -0.97 -2.65
C LEU A 75 -18.71 -0.11 -3.79
N LYS A 76 -19.57 0.49 -4.62
CA LYS A 76 -19.11 1.34 -5.73
C LYS A 76 -18.38 2.60 -5.24
N LYS A 77 -18.83 3.20 -4.15
CA LYS A 77 -18.27 4.44 -3.63
C LYS A 77 -16.95 4.22 -2.87
N ASN A 78 -16.85 3.12 -2.13
CA ASN A 78 -15.71 2.82 -1.25
C ASN A 78 -14.87 1.62 -1.74
N TRP A 79 -14.96 1.27 -3.03
CA TRP A 79 -14.26 0.12 -3.62
C TRP A 79 -12.74 0.15 -3.35
N PHE A 80 -12.13 1.34 -3.42
CA PHE A 80 -10.70 1.51 -3.18
C PHE A 80 -10.32 1.24 -1.71
N ASP A 81 -11.12 1.73 -0.76
CA ASP A 81 -10.91 1.50 0.67
C ASP A 81 -11.04 0.01 1.01
N ILE A 82 -12.03 -0.68 0.42
CA ILE A 82 -12.26 -2.12 0.60
C ILE A 82 -11.08 -2.93 0.03
N ILE A 83 -10.62 -2.59 -1.17
CA ILE A 83 -9.46 -3.24 -1.79
C ILE A 83 -8.21 -3.00 -0.95
N THR A 84 -8.01 -1.79 -0.45
CA THR A 84 -6.88 -1.43 0.42
C THR A 84 -6.92 -2.24 1.71
N LEU A 85 -8.07 -2.32 2.38
CA LEU A 85 -8.27 -3.12 3.58
C LEU A 85 -7.92 -4.60 3.35
N ALA A 86 -8.40 -5.19 2.24
CA ALA A 86 -8.09 -6.57 1.89
C ALA A 86 -6.60 -6.79 1.56
N LEU A 87 -5.95 -5.79 0.97
CA LEU A 87 -4.55 -5.82 0.59
C LEU A 87 -3.60 -5.66 1.78
N ILE A 88 -3.96 -4.95 2.85
CA ILE A 88 -3.08 -4.73 4.01
C ILE A 88 -2.52 -6.04 4.62
N PRO A 89 -3.33 -7.04 5.01
CA PRO A 89 -2.80 -8.31 5.55
C PRO A 89 -2.04 -9.12 4.49
N ILE A 90 -2.41 -8.97 3.22
CA ILE A 90 -1.71 -9.57 2.08
C ILE A 90 -0.31 -8.94 1.93
N PHE A 91 -0.17 -7.63 2.09
CA PHE A 91 1.12 -6.92 2.07
C PHE A 91 1.98 -7.21 3.32
N SER A 92 1.35 -7.48 4.47
CA SER A 92 2.06 -7.91 5.68
C SER A 92 2.72 -9.27 5.52
N THR A 93 1.98 -10.22 4.93
CA THR A 93 2.43 -11.62 4.78
C THR A 93 3.28 -11.82 3.53
N LEU A 94 2.94 -11.15 2.44
CA LEU A 94 3.68 -11.26 1.20
C LEU A 94 4.78 -10.20 1.18
N LYS A 95 6.02 -10.66 1.05
CA LYS A 95 7.23 -9.90 0.72
C LYS A 95 7.13 -9.17 -0.64
N ILE A 96 6.00 -8.56 -1.00
CA ILE A 96 5.68 -7.98 -2.31
C ILE A 96 6.63 -6.83 -2.66
N LEU A 97 7.16 -6.11 -1.67
CA LEU A 97 8.18 -5.10 -1.93
C LEU A 97 9.41 -5.72 -2.62
N LYS A 98 9.81 -6.95 -2.25
CA LYS A 98 10.86 -7.73 -2.95
C LYS A 98 10.46 -8.15 -4.37
N MET A 99 9.17 -8.21 -4.68
CA MET A 99 8.62 -8.62 -5.98
C MET A 99 8.38 -7.43 -6.92
N MET A 100 8.08 -6.24 -6.38
CA MET A 100 7.93 -5.00 -7.13
C MET A 100 9.26 -4.46 -7.67
N ILE A 101 10.35 -4.57 -6.91
CA ILE A 101 11.68 -4.12 -7.34
C ILE A 101 12.13 -4.79 -8.66
N PRO A 102 12.07 -6.14 -8.81
CA PRO A 102 12.43 -6.78 -10.07
C PRO A 102 11.42 -6.47 -11.19
N LEU A 103 10.14 -6.24 -10.88
CA LEU A 103 9.13 -5.82 -11.88
C LEU A 103 9.47 -4.46 -12.50
N VAL A 104 9.83 -3.46 -11.68
CA VAL A 104 10.24 -2.13 -12.18
C VAL A 104 11.54 -2.21 -12.97
N LYS A 105 12.50 -3.04 -12.54
CA LYS A 105 13.73 -3.31 -13.30
C LYS A 105 13.42 -3.95 -14.66
N LYS A 106 12.55 -4.97 -14.70
CA LYS A 106 12.13 -5.64 -15.93
C LYS A 106 11.43 -4.69 -16.90
N LEU A 107 10.60 -3.77 -16.41
CA LEU A 107 9.96 -2.74 -17.23
C LEU A 107 10.96 -1.73 -17.82
N LYS A 108 11.98 -1.33 -17.06
CA LYS A 108 13.06 -0.47 -17.56
C LYS A 108 13.88 -1.18 -18.65
N ILE A 109 14.20 -2.45 -18.44
CA ILE A 109 14.92 -3.29 -19.42
C ILE A 109 14.09 -3.45 -20.69
N LEU A 110 12.78 -3.72 -20.56
CA LEU A 110 11.87 -3.86 -21.69
C LEU A 110 11.80 -2.57 -22.53
N LYS A 111 11.68 -1.39 -21.90
CA LYS A 111 11.73 -0.09 -22.60
C LYS A 111 13.07 0.15 -23.32
N MET A 112 14.17 -0.34 -22.75
CA MET A 112 15.49 -0.22 -23.37
C MET A 112 15.64 -1.14 -24.57
N VAL A 113 15.20 -2.39 -24.45
CA VAL A 113 15.20 -3.39 -25.54
C VAL A 113 14.32 -2.93 -26.69
N THR A 114 13.11 -2.43 -26.43
CA THR A 114 12.23 -1.91 -27.50
C THR A 114 12.81 -0.70 -28.21
N LYS A 115 13.49 0.21 -27.48
CA LYS A 115 14.19 1.35 -28.06
C LYS A 115 15.36 0.93 -28.96
N ILE A 116 16.11 -0.11 -28.56
CA ILE A 116 17.23 -0.66 -29.34
C ILE A 116 16.71 -1.32 -30.62
N ILE A 117 15.67 -2.17 -30.53
CA ILE A 117 15.05 -2.84 -31.68
C ILE A 117 14.46 -1.82 -32.66
N TYR A 118 13.84 -0.76 -32.16
CA TYR A 118 13.30 0.31 -33.00
C TYR A 118 14.43 1.08 -33.73
N LYS A 119 15.53 1.38 -33.03
CA LYS A 119 16.70 2.06 -33.63
C LYS A 119 17.40 1.18 -34.66
N SER A 120 17.54 -0.12 -34.41
CA SER A 120 18.16 -1.05 -35.36
C SER A 120 17.30 -1.19 -36.63
N LYS A 121 15.98 -1.36 -36.51
CA LYS A 121 15.07 -1.37 -37.67
C LYS A 121 15.12 -0.10 -38.53
N LYS A 122 15.43 1.05 -37.93
CA LYS A 122 15.57 2.33 -38.66
C LYS A 122 16.93 2.47 -39.37
N LEU A 123 17.96 1.75 -38.93
CA LEU A 123 19.30 1.76 -39.53
C LEU A 123 19.46 0.69 -40.63
N THR A 124 18.60 -0.32 -40.68
CA THR A 124 18.60 -1.40 -41.70
C THR A 124 17.67 -1.11 -42.88
N LYS A 125 17.12 0.11 -42.97
CA LYS A 125 16.28 0.59 -44.08
C LYS A 125 16.98 1.77 -44.74
#